data_AF-A0A5J5MX87-F1
#
_entry.id   AF-A0A5J5MX87-F1
#
_cell.length_a   1.000
_cell.length_b   1.000
_cell.length_c   1.000
_cell.angle_alpha   90.00
_cell.angle_beta   90.00
_cell.angle_gamma   90.00
#
_symmetry.space_group_name_H-M   'P 1'
#
loop_
_entity.id
_entity.type
_entity.pdbx_description
1 polymer ?
#
loop_
_entity_poly.entity_id
_entity_poly.type
_entity_poly.pdbx_seq_one_letter_code
_entity_poly.pdbx_strand_id
1 'polypeptide(L)' 'MKNFPVASLLFLVLILSVDLGDTTRGSDVAKFCCFQYSQKPLPWKWVHSYEFTRDSCSQKAVITPKDKWEWPR' A
#
# COMPACT_ATOMS: atom_id res chain seq x y z
N MET A 1 46.81 14.58 -16.58
CA MET A 1 46.16 14.56 -15.26
C MET A 1 44.69 14.21 -15.50
N LYS A 2 44.23 13.05 -15.02
CA LYS A 2 43.01 12.39 -15.49
C LYS A 2 42.03 12.30 -14.32
N ASN A 3 41.32 13.39 -14.05
CA ASN A 3 40.45 13.54 -12.87
C ASN A 3 39.01 13.06 -13.14
N PHE A 4 38.84 12.08 -14.02
CA PHE A 4 37.53 11.50 -14.35
C PHE A 4 36.87 10.62 -13.27
N PRO A 5 37.58 10.02 -12.27
CA PRO A 5 36.90 9.12 -11.32
C PRO A 5 36.11 9.88 -10.25
N VAL A 6 36.48 11.14 -9.93
CA VAL A 6 35.86 11.88 -8.82
C VAL A 6 34.42 12.30 -9.18
N ALA A 7 34.20 12.81 -10.39
CA ALA A 7 32.85 13.18 -10.84
C ALA A 7 31.92 11.95 -10.86
N SER A 8 32.41 10.81 -11.37
CA SER A 8 31.63 9.57 -11.41
C SER A 8 31.27 9.05 -10.02
N LEU A 9 32.18 9.18 -9.05
CA LEU A 9 31.93 8.83 -7.64
C LEU A 9 30.87 9.75 -7.01
N LEU A 10 30.92 11.06 -7.28
CA LEU A 10 29.93 12.00 -6.77
C LEU A 10 28.53 11.74 -7.34
N PHE A 11 28.42 11.42 -8.63
CA PHE A 11 27.15 11.04 -9.25
C PHE A 11 26.55 9.78 -8.63
N LEU A 12 27.38 8.75 -8.36
CA LEU A 12 26.94 7.53 -7.68
C LEU A 12 26.41 7.81 -6.27
N VAL A 13 27.10 8.65 -5.50
CA VAL A 13 26.65 9.02 -4.14
C VAL A 13 25.33 9.78 -4.18
N LEU A 14 25.13 10.68 -5.15
CA LEU A 14 23.88 11.41 -5.33
C LEU A 14 22.71 10.48 -5.65
N ILE A 15 22.89 9.51 -6.55
CA ILE A 15 21.84 8.53 -6.91
C ILE A 15 21.47 7.68 -5.68
N LEU A 16 22.46 7.15 -4.95
CA LEU A 16 22.22 6.34 -3.75
C LEU A 16 21.53 7.12 -2.62
N SER A 17 21.75 8.44 -2.54
CA SER A 17 21.09 9.31 -1.55
C SER A 17 19.61 9.53 -1.87
N VAL A 18 19.23 9.45 -3.16
CA VAL A 18 17.86 9.68 -3.63
C VAL A 18 16.96 8.43 -3.44
N ASP A 19 17.54 7.24 -3.34
CA ASP A 19 16.80 5.99 -3.09
C ASP A 19 16.25 5.86 -1.65
N LEU A 20 16.58 6.78 -0.73
CA LEU A 20 16.00 6.81 0.62
C LEU A 20 14.67 7.59 0.70
N GLY A 21 13.96 7.69 -0.42
CA GLY A 21 12.84 8.61 -0.60
C GLY A 21 11.55 8.00 -1.15
N ASP A 22 11.41 6.67 -1.22
CA ASP A 22 10.10 6.06 -1.42
C ASP A 22 10.13 4.58 -0.99
N THR A 23 10.26 4.34 0.32
CA THR A 23 9.55 3.18 0.86
C THR A 23 8.08 3.52 0.70
N THR A 24 7.51 3.14 -0.45
CA THR A 24 6.08 2.88 -0.57
C THR A 24 5.72 2.18 0.72
N ARG A 25 4.94 2.87 1.54
CA ARG A 25 4.51 2.47 2.87
C ARG A 25 3.61 1.25 2.69
N GLY A 26 4.23 0.13 2.32
CA GLY A 26 3.63 -1.18 2.26
C GLY A 26 3.18 -1.42 3.68
N SER A 27 1.88 -1.26 3.88
CA SER A 27 1.21 -1.51 5.13
C SER A 27 1.57 -2.94 5.53
N ASP A 28 2.59 -3.10 6.39
CA ASP A 28 2.97 -4.35 7.04
C ASP A 28 1.95 -4.65 8.15
N VAL A 29 0.67 -4.49 7.80
CA VAL A 29 -0.48 -4.78 8.63
C VAL A 29 -0.94 -6.16 8.20
N ALA A 30 -0.97 -7.08 9.15
CA ALA A 30 -1.30 -8.48 8.94
C ALA A 30 -2.52 -8.64 8.01
N LYS A 31 -2.32 -9.00 6.74
CA LYS A 31 -3.43 -9.25 5.81
C LYS A 31 -4.34 -10.35 6.38
N PHE A 32 -5.53 -9.98 6.83
CA PHE A 32 -6.47 -10.85 7.54
C PHE A 32 -7.28 -11.72 6.57
N CYS A 33 -7.86 -12.82 7.07
CA CYS A 33 -8.96 -13.52 6.41
C CYS A 33 -10.29 -13.03 6.98
N CYS A 34 -11.29 -12.88 6.12
CA CYS A 34 -12.63 -12.45 6.51
C CYS A 34 -13.60 -13.64 6.48
N PHE A 35 -14.46 -13.72 7.48
CA PHE A 35 -15.50 -14.76 7.59
C PHE A 35 -16.92 -14.17 7.64
N GLN A 36 -17.04 -12.84 7.69
CA GLN A 36 -18.31 -12.11 7.70
C GLN A 36 -18.30 -11.05 6.60
N TYR A 37 -19.41 -10.97 5.88
CA TYR A 37 -19.55 -10.13 4.69
C TYR A 37 -20.78 -9.25 4.81
N SER A 38 -20.67 -8.01 4.35
CA SER A 38 -21.84 -7.15 4.18
C SER A 38 -22.66 -7.66 3.00
N GLN A 39 -23.96 -7.88 3.24
CA GLN A 39 -24.93 -8.19 2.18
C GLN A 39 -25.44 -6.92 1.47
N LYS A 40 -25.12 -5.73 1.99
CA LYS A 40 -25.51 -4.45 1.40
C LYS A 40 -24.49 -4.01 0.35
N PRO A 41 -24.92 -3.54 -0.83
CA PRO A 41 -24.02 -2.96 -1.81
C PRO A 41 -23.36 -1.70 -1.22
N LEU A 42 -22.05 -1.59 -1.37
CA LEU A 42 -21.30 -0.44 -0.92
C LEU A 42 -21.25 0.59 -2.05
N PRO A 43 -21.75 1.83 -1.84
CA PRO A 43 -21.63 2.88 -2.85
C PRO A 43 -20.16 3.21 -3.10
N TRP A 44 -19.73 3.16 -4.37
CA TRP A 44 -18.34 3.40 -4.76
C TRP A 44 -17.79 4.75 -4.28
N LYS A 45 -18.66 5.76 -4.21
CA LYS A 45 -18.32 7.12 -3.74
C LYS A 45 -17.77 7.15 -2.30
N TRP A 46 -18.03 6.12 -1.50
CA TRP A 46 -17.63 6.03 -0.09
C TRP A 46 -16.45 5.09 0.13
N VAL A 47 -15.95 4.46 -0.93
CA VAL A 47 -14.78 3.59 -0.86
C VAL A 47 -13.54 4.46 -1.00
N HIS A 48 -12.97 4.87 0.13
CA HIS A 48 -11.71 5.63 0.16
C HIS A 48 -10.50 4.75 -0.16
N SER A 49 -10.51 3.53 0.36
CA SER A 49 -9.47 2.53 0.12
C SER A 49 -10.06 1.14 0.19
N TYR A 50 -9.39 0.20 -0.46
CA TYR A 50 -9.75 -1.21 -0.42
C TYR A 50 -8.48 -2.05 -0.43
N GLU A 51 -8.56 -3.20 0.21
CA GLU A 51 -7.49 -4.20 0.25
C GLU A 51 -8.07 -5.59 -0.03
N PHE A 52 -7.31 -6.45 -0.70
CA PHE A 52 -7.71 -7.83 -0.89
C PHE A 52 -7.23 -8.70 0.28
N THR A 53 -8.04 -9.70 0.66
CA THR A 53 -7.62 -10.75 1.60
C THR A 53 -6.42 -11.54 1.06
N ARG A 54 -5.66 -12.21 1.94
CA ARG A 54 -4.55 -13.07 1.51
C ARG A 54 -4.98 -14.18 0.58
N ASP A 55 -4.02 -14.64 -0.21
CA ASP A 55 -4.30 -15.74 -1.11
C ASP A 55 -4.54 -17.07 -0.42
N SER A 56 -3.94 -17.26 0.75
CA SER A 56 -4.11 -18.43 1.60
C SER A 56 -5.49 -18.51 2.28
N CYS A 57 -6.31 -17.46 2.21
CA CYS A 57 -7.65 -17.51 2.76
C CYS A 57 -8.55 -18.42 1.91
N SER A 58 -9.34 -19.27 2.56
CA SER A 58 -10.29 -20.16 1.89
C SER A 58 -11.37 -19.39 1.11
N GLN A 59 -11.67 -18.17 1.57
CA GLN A 59 -12.59 -17.25 0.92
C GLN A 59 -11.86 -15.95 0.58
N LYS A 60 -12.02 -15.49 -0.66
CA LYS A 60 -11.47 -14.23 -1.13
C LYS A 60 -12.46 -13.11 -0.87
N ALA A 61 -11.99 -12.02 -0.30
CA ALA A 61 -12.80 -10.84 -0.03
C ALA A 61 -12.05 -9.55 -0.33
N VAL A 62 -12.82 -8.47 -0.41
CA VAL A 62 -12.32 -7.10 -0.40
C VAL A 62 -12.64 -6.49 0.96
N ILE A 63 -11.61 -5.98 1.62
CA ILE A 63 -11.68 -5.28 2.89
C ILE A 63 -11.67 -3.79 2.58
N THR A 64 -12.73 -3.09 2.98
CA THR A 64 -12.75 -1.62 2.96
C THR A 64 -12.60 -1.14 4.39
N PRO A 65 -11.55 -0.37 4.74
CA PRO A 65 -11.41 0.23 6.06
C PRO A 65 -12.68 1.01 6.40
N LYS A 66 -13.12 0.81 7.65
CA LYS A 66 -14.33 1.42 8.17
C LYS A 66 -14.07 2.88 8.52
N ASP A 67 -13.92 3.73 7.50
CA ASP A 67 -13.85 5.18 7.70
C ASP A 67 -15.27 5.69 8.00
N LYS A 68 -15.71 5.55 9.26
CA LYS A 68 -16.94 6.13 9.82
C LYS A 68 -18.18 6.02 8.90
N TRP A 69 -18.53 4.81 8.47
CA TRP A 69 -19.83 4.51 7.86
C TRP A 69 -20.85 4.35 9.00
N GLU A 70 -21.59 5.41 9.33
CA GLU A 70 -22.87 5.22 10.02
C GLU A 70 -23.88 4.92 8.91
N TRP A 71 -24.39 3.68 8.82
CA TRP A 71 -25.48 3.41 7.88
C TRP A 71 -26.67 4.29 8.30
N PRO A 72 -27.27 5.09 7.40
CA PRO A 72 -28.57 5.66 7.69
C PRO A 72 -29.51 4.47 7.94
N ARG A 73 -30.09 4.42 9.15
CA ARG A 73 -31.08 3.41 9.50
C ARG A 73 -32.33 3.54 8.65
#